data_AF-A0A1Y5L6E8-F1
#
_entry.id   AF-A0A1Y5L6E8-F1
#
_cell.length_a   1.000
_cell.length_b   1.000
_cell.length_c   1.000
_cell.angle_alpha   90.00
_cell.angle_beta   90.00
_cell.angle_gamma   90.00
#
_symmetry.space_group_name_H-M   'P 1'
#
loop_
_entity.id
_entity.type
_entity.pdbx_description
1 polymer ?
#
loop_
_entity_poly.entity_id
_entity_poly.type
_entity_poly.pdbx_seq_one_letter_code
_entity_poly.pdbx_strand_id
1 'polypeptide(L)'
;MNFGPPLSCLAPSLTPGPILTAMGAMSPWHWMLVCAALAVMLAIIIGVILLIVRVVKSGSKAATAHPVLPGWYPDTADARLIRWHGGHRWTDHVQNR
;
A
#
# COMPACT_ATOMS: atom_id res chain seq x y z
N MET A 1 37.00 55.43 54.88
CA MET A 1 37.14 54.17 54.11
C MET A 1 35.73 53.69 53.78
N ASN A 2 35.31 53.85 52.52
CA ASN A 2 33.97 53.52 52.05
C ASN A 2 34.09 52.21 51.27
N PHE A 3 33.60 51.10 51.82
CA PHE A 3 33.63 49.80 51.18
C PHE A 3 32.37 49.66 50.31
N GLY A 4 32.54 49.76 48.99
CA GLY A 4 31.47 49.52 48.02
C GLY A 4 30.99 48.05 48.04
N PRO A 5 29.75 47.78 47.59
CA PRO A 5 29.21 46.42 47.60
C PRO A 5 29.92 45.53 46.58
N PRO A 6 30.09 44.22 46.85
CA PRO A 6 30.78 43.32 45.93
C PRO A 6 29.89 42.99 44.72
N LEU A 7 30.38 43.36 43.54
CA LEU A 7 29.97 42.83 42.24
C LEU A 7 30.33 41.35 42.17
N SER A 8 29.46 40.41 42.54
CA SER A 8 29.61 38.98 42.19
C SER A 8 28.42 38.12 42.63
N CYS A 9 27.36 38.06 41.82
CA CYS A 9 26.59 36.83 41.57
C CYS A 9 25.54 37.05 40.48
N LEU A 10 26.00 37.01 39.22
CA LEU A 10 25.12 37.04 38.05
C LEU A 10 25.53 35.90 37.11
N ALA A 11 25.08 34.68 37.42
CA ALA A 11 24.84 33.54 36.52
C ALA A 11 24.40 32.34 37.38
N PRO A 12 23.40 31.54 36.96
CA PRO A 12 23.20 31.12 35.59
C PRO A 12 21.82 31.54 35.04
N SER A 13 21.80 32.04 33.81
CA SER A 13 20.58 32.02 33.00
C SER A 13 20.20 30.57 32.71
N LEU A 14 19.46 29.96 33.65
CA LEU A 14 18.72 28.72 33.48
C LEU A 14 17.47 29.00 32.66
N THR A 15 17.66 29.44 31.42
CA THR A 15 16.62 29.34 30.40
C THR A 15 16.93 28.09 29.59
N PRO A 16 16.26 26.95 29.83
CA PRO A 16 16.20 25.92 28.80
C PRO A 16 15.68 26.62 27.54
N GLY A 17 16.51 26.67 26.51
CA GLY A 17 16.17 27.36 25.27
C GLY A 17 14.86 26.82 24.68
N PRO A 18 14.13 27.64 23.89
CA PRO A 18 12.85 27.27 23.28
C PRO A 18 12.93 26.11 22.26
N ILE A 19 14.08 25.45 22.13
CA ILE A 19 14.31 24.39 21.15
C ILE A 19 13.71 23.05 21.63
N LEU A 20 13.53 22.86 22.95
CA LEU A 20 12.84 21.69 23.50
C LEU A 20 11.30 21.81 23.49
N THR A 21 10.76 22.96 23.13
CA THR A 21 9.31 23.24 23.20
C THR A 21 8.65 23.30 21.82
N ALA A 22 9.40 23.16 20.73
CA ALA A 22 8.83 23.22 19.38
C ALA A 22 8.15 21.91 18.93
N MET A 23 8.35 20.79 19.63
CA MET A 23 7.84 19.48 19.22
C MET A 23 6.57 19.01 19.97
N GLY A 24 6.05 19.80 20.92
CA GLY A 24 5.08 19.29 21.91
C GLY A 24 3.81 20.08 22.19
N ALA A 25 3.49 21.16 21.46
CA ALA A 25 2.33 22.01 21.79
C ALA A 25 1.34 22.22 20.63
N MET A 26 1.20 21.24 19.74
CA MET A 26 0.00 21.17 18.90
C MET A 26 -1.13 20.71 19.82
N SER A 27 -2.11 21.57 20.09
CA SER A 27 -3.18 21.26 21.04
C SER A 27 -3.82 19.89 20.72
N PRO A 28 -4.17 19.07 21.74
CA PRO A 28 -4.54 17.65 21.57
C PRO A 28 -5.62 17.36 20.52
N TRP A 29 -6.50 18.32 20.24
CA TRP A 29 -7.54 18.20 19.22
C TRP A 29 -6.99 18.15 17.78
N HIS A 30 -5.83 18.74 17.49
CA HIS A 30 -5.19 18.61 16.18
C HIS A 30 -4.75 17.17 15.92
N TRP A 31 -4.22 16.50 16.95
CA TRP A 31 -3.87 15.08 16.84
C TRP A 31 -5.10 14.23 16.56
N MET A 32 -6.26 14.55 17.14
CA MET A 32 -7.51 13.88 16.80
C MET A 32 -7.91 14.10 15.34
N LEU A 33 -7.80 15.32 14.83
CA LEU A 33 -8.10 15.62 13.43
C LEU A 33 -7.13 14.94 12.46
N VAL A 34 -5.83 14.95 12.76
CA VAL A 34 -4.81 14.27 11.94
C VAL A 34 -5.04 12.77 11.94
N CYS A 35 -5.32 12.17 13.11
CA CYS A 35 -5.66 10.74 13.21
C CYS A 35 -6.94 10.40 12.45
N ALA A 36 -7.99 11.24 12.55
CA ALA A 36 -9.23 11.03 11.82
C ALA A 36 -9.03 11.13 10.30
N ALA A 37 -8.30 12.14 9.83
CA ALA A 37 -7.96 12.31 8.43
C ALA A 37 -7.12 11.13 7.91
N LEU A 38 -6.14 10.67 8.69
CA LEU A 38 -5.32 9.50 8.37
C LEU A 38 -6.16 8.23 8.26
N ALA A 39 -7.09 8.00 9.20
CA ALA A 39 -7.97 6.85 9.20
C ALA A 39 -8.90 6.83 7.98
N VAL A 40 -9.49 7.99 7.64
CA VAL A 40 -10.33 8.14 6.44
C VAL A 40 -9.51 7.86 5.17
N MET A 41 -8.30 8.42 5.09
CA MET A 41 -7.41 8.21 3.95
C MET A 41 -6.99 6.74 3.82
N LEU A 42 -6.67 6.05 4.92
CA LEU A 42 -6.41 4.61 4.92
C LEU A 42 -7.64 3.80 4.46
N ALA A 43 -8.83 4.14 4.96
CA ALA A 43 -10.06 3.45 4.58
C ALA A 43 -10.35 3.60 3.09
N ILE A 44 -10.12 4.78 2.51
CA ILE A 44 -10.24 5.03 1.08
C ILE A 44 -9.22 4.18 0.31
N ILE A 45 -7.94 4.19 0.70
CA ILE A 45 -6.90 3.39 0.05
C ILE A 45 -7.26 1.90 0.07
N ILE A 46 -7.65 1.37 1.24
CA ILE A 46 -8.05 -0.03 1.38
C ILE A 46 -9.28 -0.32 0.50
N GLY A 47 -10.26 0.56 0.50
CA GLY A 47 -11.46 0.44 -0.35
C GLY A 47 -11.13 0.38 -1.83
N VAL A 48 -10.23 1.25 -2.31
CA VAL A 48 -9.77 1.28 -3.70
C VAL A 48 -8.99 0.01 -4.05
N ILE A 49 -8.07 -0.43 -3.18
CA ILE A 49 -7.32 -1.68 -3.40
C ILE A 49 -8.28 -2.87 -3.50
N LEU A 50 -9.23 -2.99 -2.58
CA LEU A 50 -10.23 -4.05 -2.61
C LEU A 50 -11.13 -3.98 -3.85
N LEU A 51 -11.49 -2.77 -4.29
CA LEU A 51 -12.26 -2.57 -5.51
C LEU A 51 -11.48 -3.06 -6.74
N ILE A 52 -10.21 -2.66 -6.88
CA ILE A 52 -9.35 -3.10 -7.98
C ILE A 52 -9.18 -4.63 -7.95
N VAL A 53 -8.88 -5.22 -6.80
CA VAL A 53 -8.73 -6.67 -6.65
C VAL A 53 -10.02 -7.40 -7.03
N ARG A 54 -11.19 -6.86 -6.65
CA ARG A 54 -12.49 -7.44 -7.06
C ARG A 54 -12.70 -7.35 -8.57
N VAL A 55 -12.41 -6.21 -9.18
CA VAL A 55 -12.53 -6.01 -10.65
C VAL A 55 -11.59 -6.96 -11.39
N VAL A 56 -10.32 -7.04 -10.98
CA VAL A 56 -9.32 -7.95 -11.57
C VAL A 56 -9.75 -9.40 -11.40
N LYS A 57 -10.13 -9.82 -10.18
CA LYS A 57 -10.59 -11.19 -9.91
C LYS A 57 -11.85 -11.55 -10.70
N SER A 58 -12.75 -10.60 -10.90
CA SER A 58 -13.96 -10.80 -11.72
C SER A 58 -13.60 -10.95 -13.21
N GLY A 59 -12.68 -10.13 -13.71
CA GLY A 59 -12.16 -10.24 -15.08
C GLY A 59 -11.40 -11.55 -15.33
N SER A 60 -10.61 -12.03 -14.36
CA SER A 60 -9.92 -13.32 -14.46
C SER A 60 -10.88 -14.52 -14.45
N LYS A 61 -12.00 -14.42 -13.73
CA LYS A 61 -13.05 -15.46 -13.77
C LYS A 61 -13.85 -15.45 -15.08
N ALA A 62 -13.99 -14.31 -15.74
CA ALA A 62 -14.65 -14.21 -17.03
C ALA A 62 -13.84 -14.87 -18.17
N ALA A 63 -12.51 -14.98 -18.03
CA ALA A 63 -11.64 -15.57 -19.04
C ALA A 63 -11.66 -17.12 -19.09
N THR A 64 -12.33 -17.80 -18.15
CA THR A 64 -12.36 -19.28 -18.08
C THR A 64 -13.73 -19.89 -18.42
N ALA A 65 -14.68 -19.08 -18.88
CA ALA A 65 -16.06 -19.52 -19.14
C ALA A 65 -16.43 -19.60 -20.63
N HIS A 66 -15.46 -19.71 -21.54
CA HIS A 66 -15.78 -20.26 -22.85
C HIS A 66 -15.72 -21.78 -22.71
N PRO A 67 -16.82 -22.53 -22.91
CA PRO A 67 -16.71 -23.97 -23.10
C PRO A 67 -15.80 -24.18 -24.30
N VAL A 68 -14.54 -24.54 -24.04
CA VAL A 68 -13.54 -24.75 -25.09
C VAL A 68 -14.04 -25.92 -25.90
N LEU A 69 -14.65 -25.65 -27.06
CA LEU A 69 -15.23 -26.69 -27.89
C LEU A 69 -14.15 -27.73 -28.21
N PRO A 70 -14.49 -29.03 -28.25
CA PRO A 70 -13.53 -30.06 -28.57
C PRO A 70 -12.88 -29.76 -29.91
N GLY A 71 -11.55 -29.62 -29.91
CA GLY A 71 -10.85 -29.05 -31.05
C GLY A 71 -9.34 -28.96 -30.87
N TRP A 72 -8.69 -28.56 -31.94
CA TRP A 72 -7.25 -28.36 -32.04
C TRP A 72 -6.89 -26.94 -31.61
N TYR A 73 -6.10 -26.80 -30.54
CA TYR A 73 -5.65 -25.50 -30.03
C TYR A 73 -4.12 -25.46 -29.97
N PRO A 74 -3.50 -24.28 -30.19
CA PRO A 74 -2.06 -24.13 -30.03
C PRO A 74 -1.65 -24.40 -28.59
N ASP A 75 -0.57 -25.16 -28.40
CA ASP A 75 -0.04 -25.46 -27.08
C ASP A 75 0.54 -24.18 -26.45
N THR A 76 0.21 -23.95 -25.18
CA THR A 76 0.74 -22.85 -24.38
C THR A 76 2.23 -22.98 -24.11
N ALA A 77 2.77 -24.22 -24.13
CA ALA A 77 4.19 -24.47 -23.96
C ALA A 77 4.97 -24.23 -25.26
N ASP A 78 4.37 -24.55 -26.41
CA ASP A 78 5.03 -24.58 -27.71
C ASP A 78 4.06 -24.15 -28.82
N ALA A 79 4.20 -22.92 -29.32
CA ALA A 79 3.33 -22.37 -30.37
C ALA A 79 3.39 -23.08 -31.73
N ARG A 80 4.31 -24.04 -31.90
CA ARG A 80 4.44 -24.89 -33.09
C ARG A 80 3.62 -26.17 -33.01
N LEU A 81 3.21 -26.53 -31.80
CA LEU A 81 2.46 -27.74 -31.51
C LEU A 81 0.99 -27.37 -31.31
N ILE A 82 0.12 -28.24 -31.81
CA ILE A 82 -1.31 -28.13 -31.67
C ILE A 82 -1.75 -29.31 -30.81
N ARG A 83 -2.35 -29.04 -29.65
CA ARG A 83 -2.83 -30.06 -28.71
C ARG A 83 -4.35 -30.16 -28.80
N TRP A 84 -4.87 -31.39 -28.82
CA TRP A 84 -6.32 -31.60 -28.84
C TRP A 84 -6.90 -31.37 -27.45
N HIS A 85 -7.85 -30.43 -27.34
CA HIS A 85 -8.65 -30.17 -26.14
C HIS A 85 -9.99 -30.89 -26.27
N GLY A 86 -10.34 -31.76 -25.32
CA GLY A 86 -11.55 -32.58 -25.36
C GLY A 86 -12.79 -31.93 -24.71
N GLY A 87 -12.79 -30.61 -24.47
CA GLY A 87 -13.91 -29.91 -23.81
C GLY A 87 -13.72 -29.69 -22.30
N HIS A 88 -13.20 -30.69 -21.60
CA HIS A 88 -12.94 -30.62 -20.16
C HIS A 88 -11.48 -30.87 -19.75
N ARG A 89 -10.70 -31.52 -20.63
CA ARG A 89 -9.29 -31.83 -20.39
C ARG A 89 -8.50 -31.75 -21.68
N TRP A 90 -7.24 -31.33 -21.56
CA TRP A 90 -6.25 -31.51 -22.60
C TRP A 90 -5.95 -33.00 -22.77
N THR A 91 -5.89 -33.46 -24.01
CA THR A 91 -5.46 -34.82 -24.32
C THR A 91 -4.01 -34.83 -24.73
N ASP A 92 -3.30 -35.95 -24.57
CA ASP A 92 -1.89 -36.08 -24.95
C ASP A 92 -1.66 -36.18 -26.47
N HIS A 93 -2.72 -36.04 -27.26
CA HIS A 93 -2.61 -35.95 -28.71
C HIS A 93 -2.10 -34.55 -29.09
N VAL A 94 -0.84 -34.53 -29.51
CA VAL A 94 -0.15 -33.35 -30.01
C VAL A 94 0.18 -33.58 -31.48
N GLN A 95 -0.13 -32.61 -32.33
CA GLN A 95 0.22 -32.61 -33.74
C GLN A 95 1.14 -31.43 -34.03
N ASN A 96 2.18 -31.65 -34.83
CA ASN A 96 2.96 -30.56 -35.39
C ASN A 96 2.14 -29.88 -36.50
N ARG A 97 2.12 -28.55 -36.51
CA ARG A 97 1.41 -27.78 -37.52
C ARG A 97 1.99 -27.98 -38.93
#